data_AF-A0A2P7TR76-F1
#
_entry.id   AF-A0A2P7TR76-F1
#
_cell.length_a   1.000
_cell.length_b   1.000
_cell.length_c   1.000
_cell.angle_alpha   90.00
_cell.angle_beta   90.00
_cell.angle_gamma   90.00
#
_symmetry.space_group_name_H-M   'P 1'
#
loop_
_entity.id
_entity.type
_entity.pdbx_description
1 polymer ?
#
loop_
_entity_poly.entity_id
_entity_poly.type
_entity_poly.pdbx_seq_one_letter_code
_entity_poly.pdbx_strand_id
1 'polypeptide(L)'
;MNRLFIVICLLVFSASSRAQPYIDWQTVFGETALDEQAETIVQLPDGGFVAAGYSGSLFDYDYMILRLNADHEVVWEKLLGGSSVDEAFDIALAPDGGFIVTGYSQSLDGDVGQNNGGIDTWVVK
;
A
#
# COMPACT_ATOMS: atom_id res chain seq x y z
N MET A 1 -46.58 -9.63 -53.76
CA MET A 1 -45.29 -10.24 -53.40
C MET A 1 -44.15 -9.37 -53.92
N ASN A 2 -43.80 -8.29 -53.21
CA ASN A 2 -42.60 -7.49 -53.51
C ASN A 2 -41.71 -7.51 -52.27
N ARG A 3 -40.52 -8.09 -52.42
CA ARG A 3 -39.56 -8.30 -51.34
C ARG A 3 -38.85 -6.98 -51.01
N LEU A 4 -38.94 -6.64 -49.73
CA LEU A 4 -38.25 -5.57 -49.04
C LEU A 4 -36.76 -5.95 -48.92
N PHE A 5 -35.85 -5.18 -49.52
CA PHE A 5 -34.42 -5.27 -49.20
C PHE A 5 -34.11 -4.19 -48.16
N ILE A 6 -34.13 -4.57 -46.88
CA ILE A 6 -33.52 -3.75 -45.83
C ILE A 6 -32.03 -4.09 -45.84
N VAL A 7 -31.22 -3.16 -46.34
CA VAL A 7 -29.78 -3.16 -46.07
C VAL A 7 -29.61 -2.68 -44.64
N ILE A 8 -29.53 -3.61 -43.69
CA ILE A 8 -29.03 -3.32 -42.35
C ILE A 8 -27.52 -3.18 -42.50
N CYS A 9 -27.04 -1.95 -42.68
CA CYS A 9 -25.65 -1.63 -42.40
C CYS A 9 -25.42 -1.88 -40.90
N LEU A 10 -24.83 -3.02 -40.57
CA LEU A 10 -24.20 -3.25 -39.27
C LEU A 10 -23.04 -2.25 -39.16
N LEU A 11 -23.32 -1.10 -38.55
CA LEU A 11 -22.30 -0.25 -37.98
C LEU A 11 -21.68 -1.03 -36.81
N VAL A 12 -20.70 -1.87 -37.12
CA VAL A 12 -19.64 -2.18 -36.16
C VAL A 12 -18.82 -0.91 -36.05
N PHE A 13 -19.33 0.07 -35.30
CA PHE A 13 -18.42 1.02 -34.67
C PHE A 13 -17.74 0.21 -33.59
N SER A 14 -16.53 -0.26 -33.92
CA SER A 14 -15.54 -0.66 -32.95
C SER A 14 -15.39 0.51 -31.99
N ALA A 15 -16.15 0.48 -30.90
CA ALA A 15 -15.76 1.18 -29.70
C ALA A 15 -14.48 0.47 -29.28
N SER A 16 -13.35 0.95 -29.79
CA SER A 16 -12.16 1.01 -28.97
C SER A 16 -12.56 1.84 -27.76
N SER A 17 -13.21 1.19 -26.78
CA SER A 17 -13.25 1.68 -25.43
C SER A 17 -11.79 1.71 -25.05
N ARG A 18 -11.17 2.88 -25.21
CA ARG A 18 -9.99 3.21 -24.43
C ARG A 18 -10.41 2.80 -23.03
N ALA A 19 -9.79 1.77 -22.47
CA ALA A 19 -10.06 1.36 -21.10
C ALA A 19 -9.67 2.58 -20.26
N GLN A 20 -10.64 3.46 -20.02
CA GLN A 20 -10.44 4.60 -19.16
C GLN A 20 -10.18 3.98 -17.80
N PRO A 21 -9.09 4.35 -17.11
CA PRO A 21 -8.88 3.89 -15.75
C PRO A 21 -10.15 4.17 -14.95
N TYR A 22 -10.74 3.10 -14.42
CA TYR A 22 -11.87 3.15 -13.51
C TYR A 22 -11.42 2.52 -12.20
N ILE A 23 -11.98 2.99 -11.09
CA ILE A 23 -11.72 2.43 -9.77
C ILE A 23 -12.48 1.10 -9.71
N ASP A 24 -11.76 -0.01 -9.74
CA ASP A 24 -12.35 -1.35 -9.63
C ASP A 24 -12.78 -1.64 -8.18
N TRP A 25 -11.90 -1.29 -7.23
CA TRP A 25 -12.15 -1.35 -5.80
C TRP A 25 -11.50 -0.15 -5.10
N GLN A 26 -12.06 0.25 -3.96
CA GLN A 26 -11.46 1.23 -3.07
C GLN A 26 -11.84 0.91 -1.61
N THR A 27 -10.92 1.18 -0.69
CA THR A 27 -11.16 1.20 0.75
C THR A 27 -10.19 2.21 1.37
N VAL A 28 -10.61 2.82 2.48
CA VAL A 28 -9.76 3.72 3.27
C VAL A 28 -9.37 2.98 4.54
N PHE A 29 -8.08 2.96 4.85
CA PHE A 29 -7.50 2.35 6.05
C PHE A 29 -6.87 3.45 6.90
N GLY A 30 -7.11 3.43 8.21
CA GLY A 30 -6.63 4.42 9.17
C GLY A 30 -7.49 4.45 10.44
N GLU A 31 -6.90 4.85 11.55
CA GLU A 31 -7.59 5.03 12.82
C GLU A 31 -8.11 6.47 12.99
N THR A 32 -8.85 6.73 14.07
CA THR A 32 -9.38 8.09 14.31
C THR A 32 -8.29 9.01 14.84
N ALA A 33 -8.07 10.13 14.16
CA ALA A 33 -7.21 11.24 14.58
C ALA A 33 -5.69 10.96 14.55
N LEU A 34 -5.28 9.94 13.80
CA LEU A 34 -3.90 9.77 13.36
C LEU A 34 -3.77 10.19 11.89
N ASP A 35 -2.56 10.52 11.49
CA ASP A 35 -2.16 10.62 10.09
C ASP A 35 -1.59 9.25 9.68
N GLU A 36 -2.16 8.67 8.63
CA GLU A 36 -1.61 7.47 7.97
C GLU A 36 -1.27 7.76 6.53
N GLN A 37 -0.08 7.32 6.12
CA GLN A 37 0.37 7.42 4.75
C GLN A 37 1.11 6.14 4.36
N ALA A 38 0.75 5.57 3.22
CA ALA A 38 1.54 4.53 2.58
C ALA A 38 2.48 5.16 1.56
N GLU A 39 3.77 4.85 1.66
CA GLU A 39 4.83 5.31 0.76
C GLU A 39 5.12 4.33 -0.37
N THR A 40 4.91 3.05 -0.09
CA THR A 40 5.23 1.95 -1.00
C THR A 40 4.24 0.80 -0.86
N ILE A 41 4.18 -0.04 -1.89
CA ILE A 41 3.36 -1.25 -1.89
C ILE A 41 3.99 -2.32 -2.78
N VAL A 42 3.90 -3.57 -2.34
CA VAL A 42 4.34 -4.75 -3.07
C VAL A 42 3.19 -5.75 -3.18
N GLN A 43 2.96 -6.26 -4.38
CA GLN A 43 2.02 -7.37 -4.60
C GLN A 43 2.69 -8.70 -4.23
N LEU A 44 1.94 -9.56 -3.56
CA LEU A 44 2.36 -10.87 -3.10
C LEU A 44 2.00 -11.99 -4.11
N PRO A 45 2.71 -13.14 -4.08
CA PRO A 45 2.37 -14.30 -4.91
C PRO A 45 0.97 -14.89 -4.66
N ASP A 46 0.40 -14.65 -3.47
CA ASP A 46 -0.97 -15.08 -3.12
C ASP A 46 -2.06 -14.14 -3.67
N GLY A 47 -1.68 -13.09 -4.39
CA GLY A 47 -2.58 -12.07 -4.91
C GLY A 47 -2.88 -10.93 -3.94
N GLY A 48 -2.46 -11.03 -2.68
CA GLY A 48 -2.54 -9.95 -1.70
C GLY A 48 -1.48 -8.87 -1.90
N PHE A 49 -1.43 -7.94 -0.95
CA PHE A 49 -0.50 -6.80 -0.98
C PHE A 49 0.10 -6.55 0.39
N VAL A 50 1.29 -5.96 0.42
CA VAL A 50 1.84 -5.33 1.62
C VAL A 50 2.26 -3.91 1.29
N ALA A 51 1.75 -2.96 2.06
CA ALA A 51 2.15 -1.56 2.00
C ALA A 51 3.01 -1.19 3.20
N ALA A 52 3.91 -0.23 3.02
CA ALA A 52 4.67 0.36 4.12
C ALA A 52 4.61 1.89 4.05
N GLY A 53 4.71 2.52 5.21
CA GLY A 53 4.72 3.96 5.38
C GLY A 53 4.74 4.31 6.86
N TYR A 54 3.88 5.22 7.29
CA TYR A 54 3.79 5.62 8.69
C TYR A 54 2.35 5.78 9.17
N SER A 55 2.15 5.65 10.48
CA SER A 55 0.92 5.95 11.19
C SER A 55 1.26 6.62 12.51
N GLY A 56 0.54 7.68 12.88
CA GLY A 56 0.72 8.34 14.16
C GLY A 56 0.26 9.77 14.17
N SER A 57 0.85 10.61 15.02
CA SER A 57 0.50 12.03 15.13
C SER A 57 1.72 12.91 14.93
N LEU A 58 1.54 14.22 14.70
CA LEU A 58 2.55 15.23 14.31
C LEU A 58 4.02 15.01 14.70
N PHE A 59 4.33 14.44 15.87
CA PHE A 59 5.69 14.23 16.37
C PHE A 59 5.97 12.81 16.89
N ASP A 60 5.08 11.86 16.58
CA ASP A 60 5.05 10.50 17.12
C ASP A 60 4.45 9.59 16.04
N TYR A 61 5.28 9.26 15.05
CA TYR A 61 4.93 8.40 13.92
C TYR A 61 5.66 7.08 14.09
N ASP A 62 4.96 5.96 13.88
CA ASP A 62 5.55 4.63 13.80
C ASP A 62 5.61 4.16 12.35
N TYR A 63 6.56 3.25 12.04
CA TYR A 63 6.52 2.48 10.80
C TYR A 63 5.20 1.74 10.75
N MET A 64 4.39 2.02 9.73
CA MET A 64 3.19 1.25 9.46
C MET A 64 3.50 0.24 8.37
N ILE A 65 3.23 -1.04 8.63
CA ILE A 65 3.23 -2.11 7.63
C ILE A 65 1.83 -2.74 7.61
N LEU A 66 1.16 -2.65 6.46
CA LEU A 66 -0.21 -3.11 6.29
C LEU A 66 -0.26 -4.26 5.29
N ARG A 67 -0.76 -5.44 5.70
CA ARG A 67 -0.99 -6.57 4.79
C ARG A 67 -2.47 -6.73 4.46
N LEU A 68 -2.76 -6.82 3.16
CA LEU A 68 -4.07 -7.14 2.59
C LEU A 68 -4.06 -8.55 1.97
N ASN A 69 -5.19 -9.25 2.05
CA ASN A 69 -5.41 -10.49 1.32
C ASN A 69 -5.84 -10.21 -0.14
N ALA A 70 -6.06 -11.27 -0.93
CA ALA A 70 -6.47 -11.15 -2.33
C ALA A 70 -7.89 -10.57 -2.51
N ASP A 71 -8.71 -10.57 -1.45
CA ASP A 71 -10.04 -9.96 -1.41
C ASP A 71 -9.99 -8.49 -0.93
N HIS A 72 -8.77 -7.94 -0.78
CA HIS A 72 -8.45 -6.59 -0.30
C HIS A 72 -8.88 -6.30 1.15
N GLU A 73 -9.02 -7.33 1.98
CA GLU A 73 -9.28 -7.22 3.41
C GLU A 73 -7.96 -7.19 4.20
N VAL A 74 -7.95 -6.46 5.32
CA VAL A 74 -6.79 -6.40 6.21
C VAL A 74 -6.55 -7.76 6.84
N VAL A 75 -5.35 -8.30 6.63
CA VAL A 75 -4.87 -9.51 7.31
C VAL A 75 -4.24 -9.13 8.65
N TRP A 76 -3.39 -8.12 8.63
CA TRP A 76 -2.75 -7.56 9.82
C TRP A 76 -2.16 -6.18 9.51
N GLU A 77 -1.93 -5.43 10.58
CA GLU A 77 -1.16 -4.20 10.62
C GLU A 77 -0.07 -4.34 11.69
N LYS A 78 1.08 -3.72 11.43
CA LYS A 78 2.18 -3.60 12.38
C LYS A 78 2.60 -2.15 12.46
N LEU A 79 2.65 -1.65 13.68
CA LEU A 79 3.29 -0.38 14.04
C LEU A 79 4.61 -0.73 14.73
N LEU A 80 5.71 -0.18 14.23
CA LEU A 80 7.04 -0.39 14.78
C LEU A 80 7.71 0.97 14.97
N GLY A 81 8.24 1.21 16.15
CA GLY A 81 8.87 2.49 16.46
C GLY A 81 9.10 2.65 17.95
N GLY A 82 9.15 3.90 18.39
CA GLY A 82 9.34 4.27 19.78
C GLY A 82 8.65 5.59 20.09
N SER A 83 9.24 6.41 20.96
CA SER A 83 8.61 7.64 21.44
C SER A 83 8.76 8.85 20.50
N SER A 84 9.11 8.65 19.25
CA SER A 84 9.46 9.71 18.31
C SER A 84 9.10 9.33 16.87
N VAL A 85 9.60 10.09 15.90
CA VAL A 85 9.26 9.90 14.49
C VAL A 85 10.08 8.77 13.88
N ASP A 86 9.37 7.74 13.42
CA ASP A 86 9.86 6.57 12.71
C ASP A 86 9.02 6.41 11.44
N GLU A 87 9.63 6.63 10.27
CA GLU A 87 8.94 6.56 8.98
C GLU A 87 9.57 5.50 8.05
N ALA A 88 8.73 4.60 7.53
CA ALA A 88 9.13 3.67 6.48
C ALA A 88 8.95 4.31 5.11
N PHE A 89 9.90 4.07 4.20
CA PHE A 89 9.85 4.58 2.83
C PHE A 89 9.80 3.49 1.76
N ASP A 90 10.35 2.32 2.03
CA ASP A 90 10.36 1.22 1.05
C ASP A 90 10.21 -0.14 1.70
N ILE A 91 9.69 -1.10 0.93
CA ILE A 91 9.45 -2.48 1.34
C ILE A 91 9.74 -3.44 0.19
N ALA A 92 10.37 -4.56 0.51
CA ALA A 92 10.66 -5.62 -0.45
C ALA A 92 10.28 -6.99 0.11
N LEU A 93 9.71 -7.86 -0.74
CA LEU A 93 9.50 -9.27 -0.42
C LEU A 93 10.86 -10.00 -0.43
N ALA A 94 11.19 -10.65 0.69
CA ALA A 94 12.39 -11.45 0.83
C ALA A 94 12.19 -12.88 0.27
N PRO A 95 13.27 -13.59 -0.14
CA PRO A 95 13.15 -14.94 -0.70
C PRO A 95 12.56 -16.01 0.23
N ASP A 96 12.62 -15.77 1.55
CA ASP A 96 12.02 -16.65 2.57
C ASP A 96 10.56 -16.31 2.88
N GLY A 97 9.95 -15.38 2.12
CA GLY A 97 8.57 -14.95 2.31
C GLY A 97 8.38 -13.88 3.40
N GLY A 98 9.46 -13.41 4.03
CA GLY A 98 9.44 -12.24 4.90
C GLY A 98 9.47 -10.92 4.12
N PHE A 99 9.55 -9.79 4.83
CA PHE A 99 9.59 -8.46 4.24
C PHE A 99 10.78 -7.69 4.78
N ILE A 100 11.51 -6.98 3.92
CA ILE A 100 12.54 -6.03 4.35
C ILE A 100 11.95 -4.64 4.21
N VAL A 101 11.94 -3.87 5.28
CA VAL A 101 11.41 -2.49 5.31
C VAL A 101 12.55 -1.54 5.64
N THR A 102 12.60 -0.39 4.96
CA THR A 102 13.65 0.62 5.17
C THR A 102 13.08 2.01 5.34
N GLY A 103 13.76 2.84 6.14
CA GLY A 103 13.45 4.25 6.32
C GLY A 103 14.37 4.88 7.37
N TYR A 104 13.84 5.72 8.24
CA TYR A 104 14.62 6.31 9.33
C TYR A 104 13.91 6.23 10.69
N SER A 105 14.67 6.43 11.75
CA SER A 105 14.16 6.55 13.11
C SER A 105 14.80 7.72 13.85
N GLN A 106 13.99 8.41 14.66
CA GLN A 106 14.43 9.37 15.69
C GLN A 106 14.31 8.82 17.11
N SER A 107 13.65 7.67 17.26
CA SER A 107 13.40 7.03 18.54
C SER A 107 14.65 6.39 19.13
N LEU A 108 14.76 6.42 20.46
CA LEU A 108 15.85 5.82 21.24
C LEU A 108 15.37 4.60 22.06
N ASP A 109 14.13 4.18 21.84
CA ASP A 109 13.39 3.19 22.62
C ASP A 109 12.40 2.41 21.73
N GLY A 110 11.55 1.58 22.37
CA GLY A 110 10.55 0.77 21.69
C GLY A 110 11.16 -0.40 20.92
N ASP A 111 10.73 -0.58 19.67
CA ASP A 111 11.24 -1.58 18.73
C ASP A 111 12.58 -1.16 18.10
N VAL A 112 12.90 0.14 18.16
CA VAL A 112 14.11 0.70 17.59
C VAL A 112 15.32 0.24 18.41
N GLY A 113 16.34 -0.24 17.70
CA GLY A 113 17.60 -0.66 18.30
C GLY A 113 18.47 0.52 18.78
N GLN A 114 19.78 0.41 18.56
CA GLN A 114 20.70 1.51 18.89
C GLN A 114 20.61 2.62 17.84
N ASN A 115 19.85 3.67 18.16
CA ASN A 115 19.90 4.96 17.49
C ASN A 115 20.87 5.88 18.28
N ASN A 116 21.83 6.51 17.59
CA ASN A 116 22.88 7.30 18.22
C ASN A 116 22.51 8.79 18.38
N GLY A 117 21.22 9.10 18.28
CA GLY A 117 20.66 10.44 18.38
C GLY A 117 20.54 11.13 17.02
N GLY A 118 19.57 12.04 16.90
CA GLY A 118 19.23 12.64 15.61
C GLY A 118 18.34 11.70 14.79
N ILE A 119 18.60 11.63 13.48
CA ILE A 119 17.90 10.75 12.54
C ILE A 119 18.90 9.70 12.05
N ASP A 120 18.65 8.43 12.34
CA ASP A 120 19.45 7.30 11.86
C ASP A 120 18.63 6.42 10.90
N THR A 121 19.30 5.74 9.98
CA THR A 121 18.66 4.79 9.07
C THR A 121 18.23 3.55 9.83
N TRP A 122 16.98 3.11 9.63
CA TRP A 122 16.45 1.90 10.21
C TRP A 122 16.03 0.91 9.12
N VAL A 123 16.41 -0.34 9.31
CA VAL A 123 16.08 -1.46 8.42
C VAL A 123 15.54 -2.59 9.27
N VAL A 124 14.35 -3.07 8.92
CA VAL A 124 13.63 -4.13 9.64
C VAL A 124 13.38 -5.31 8.71
N LYS A 125 13.44 -6.53 9.25
CA LYS A 125 12.96 -7.74 8.59
C LYS A 125 12.15 -8.60 9.55
#